data_AF-A0A3D5SNY6-F1
#
_entry.id   AF-A0A3D5SNY6-F1
#
_cell.length_a   1.000
_cell.length_b   1.000
_cell.length_c   1.000
_cell.angle_alpha   90.00
_cell.angle_beta   90.00
_cell.angle_gamma   90.00
#
_symmetry.space_group_name_H-M   'P 1'
#
loop_
_entity.id
_entity.type
_entity.pdbx_description
1 polymer ?
#
loop_
_entity_poly.entity_id
_entity_poly.type
_entity_poly.pdbx_seq_one_letter_code
_entity_poly.pdbx_strand_id
1 'polypeptide(L)'
;MDKRRVRVFRDRLLDRRDSLVGQVQQAELYSRERDSEATQDPADMAANAYTKELLVSMSDNDRQLLNLIDEALERMDDSGFGKCIRCGQALPEKRLQAVPWARHCVRCQELQERGLLVEDEE
;
A
#
# COMPACT_ATOMS: atom_id res chain seq x y z
N MET A 1 -8.75 0.67 19.52
CA MET A 1 -7.42 0.04 19.69
C MET A 1 -6.55 0.95 20.56
N ASP A 2 -5.55 0.41 21.27
CA ASP A 2 -4.56 1.24 22.01
C ASP A 2 -3.66 2.00 21.03
N LYS A 3 -3.44 3.29 21.26
CA LYS A 3 -2.54 4.16 20.48
C LYS A 3 -1.14 3.58 20.34
N ARG A 4 -0.63 2.92 21.38
CA ARG A 4 0.68 2.24 21.32
C ARG A 4 0.71 1.13 20.29
N ARG A 5 -0.37 0.37 20.17
CA ARG A 5 -0.48 -0.73 19.20
C ARG A 5 -0.62 -0.19 17.78
N VAL A 6 -1.42 0.86 17.58
CA VAL A 6 -1.57 1.53 16.28
C VAL A 6 -0.21 2.01 15.76
N ARG A 7 0.64 2.56 16.63
CA ARG A 7 2.00 2.98 16.25
C ARG A 7 2.84 1.82 15.70
N VAL A 8 2.82 0.66 16.36
CA VAL A 8 3.55 -0.53 15.87
C VAL A 8 3.08 -0.96 14.49
N PHE A 9 1.77 -0.90 14.21
CA PHE A 9 1.26 -1.20 12.88
C PHE A 9 1.63 -0.12 11.85
N ARG A 10 1.62 1.16 12.25
CA ARG A 10 2.04 2.27 11.40
C ARG A 10 3.49 2.10 10.93
N ASP A 11 4.40 1.83 11.86
CA ASP A 11 5.81 1.66 11.55
C ASP A 11 6.00 0.51 10.54
N ARG A 12 5.32 -0.62 10.75
CA ARG A 12 5.33 -1.75 9.80
C ARG A 12 4.77 -1.42 8.41
N LEU A 13 3.72 -0.59 8.35
CA LEU A 13 3.12 -0.18 7.09
C LEU A 13 4.06 0.76 6.33
N LEU A 14 4.71 1.70 7.02
CA LEU A 14 5.71 2.59 6.43
C LEU A 14 6.92 1.82 5.92
N ASP A 15 7.47 0.89 6.71
CA ASP A 15 8.57 0.03 6.27
C ASP A 15 8.20 -0.77 5.01
N ARG A 16 6.96 -1.28 4.95
CA ARG A 16 6.48 -2.04 3.80
C ARG A 16 6.30 -1.13 2.57
N ARG A 17 5.76 0.07 2.75
CA ARG A 17 5.59 1.09 1.70
C ARG A 17 6.95 1.44 1.08
N ASP A 18 7.92 1.77 1.92
CA ASP A 18 9.26 2.17 1.49
C ASP A 18 9.97 1.00 0.79
N SER A 19 9.77 -0.23 1.26
CA SER A 19 10.29 -1.43 0.58
C SER A 19 9.71 -1.62 -0.82
N LEU A 20 8.41 -1.40 -1.04
CA LEU A 20 7.78 -1.56 -2.36
C LEU A 20 8.29 -0.49 -3.35
N VAL A 21 8.32 0.76 -2.89
CA VAL A 21 8.82 1.90 -3.68
C VAL A 21 10.30 1.72 -4.01
N GLY A 22 11.11 1.32 -3.03
CA GLY A 22 12.54 1.11 -3.20
C GLY A 22 12.88 -0.03 -4.17
N GLN A 23 12.08 -1.11 -4.22
CA GLN A 23 12.29 -2.20 -5.17
C GLN A 23 12.20 -1.74 -6.62
N VAL A 24 11.24 -0.88 -6.94
CA VAL A 24 11.06 -0.38 -8.32
C VAL A 24 12.10 0.67 -8.67
N GLN A 25 12.45 1.56 -7.72
CA GLN A 25 13.53 2.53 -7.93
C GLN A 25 14.86 1.82 -8.23
N GLN A 26 15.17 0.75 -7.48
CA GLN A 26 16.37 -0.04 -7.74
C GLN A 26 16.31 -0.71 -9.12
N ALA A 27 15.19 -1.35 -9.48
CA ALA A 27 15.05 -2.00 -10.78
C ALA A 27 15.22 -1.02 -11.97
N GLU A 28 14.71 0.20 -11.83
CA GLU A 28 14.88 1.27 -12.81
C GLU A 28 16.35 1.71 -12.90
N LEU A 29 17.02 1.95 -11.77
CA LEU A 29 18.43 2.31 -11.73
C LEU A 29 19.29 1.22 -12.38
N TYR A 30 19.09 -0.05 -12.03
CA TYR A 30 19.81 -1.18 -12.66
C TYR A 30 19.55 -1.28 -14.16
N SER A 31 18.33 -0.96 -14.62
CA SER A 31 18.00 -0.95 -16.05
C SER A 31 18.74 0.17 -16.78
N ARG A 32 18.76 1.38 -16.18
CA ARG A 32 19.52 2.52 -16.70
C ARG A 32 21.02 2.28 -16.72
N GLU A 33 21.58 1.67 -15.68
CA GLU A 33 23.00 1.31 -15.60
C GLU A 33 23.40 0.32 -16.71
N ARG A 34 22.53 -0.64 -17.04
CA ARG A 34 22.77 -1.57 -18.17
C ARG A 34 22.70 -0.91 -19.53
N ASP A 35 21.87 0.13 -19.68
CA ASP A 35 21.76 0.92 -20.91
C ASP A 35 22.82 2.05 -20.98
N SER A 36 23.52 2.33 -19.87
CA SER A 36 24.49 3.43 -19.72
C SER A 36 25.89 3.16 -20.32
N GLU A 37 25.94 2.57 -21.52
CA GLU A 37 26.95 2.99 -22.50
C GLU A 37 26.58 4.37 -23.12
N ALA A 38 25.35 4.86 -22.86
CA ALA A 38 24.91 6.22 -23.17
C ALA A 38 24.83 7.09 -21.91
N THR A 39 25.66 8.12 -21.87
CA THR A 39 25.72 9.18 -20.86
C THR A 39 24.40 9.95 -20.75
N GLN A 40 23.76 9.97 -19.58
CA GLN A 40 22.77 11.01 -19.25
C GLN A 40 22.93 11.50 -17.80
N ASP A 41 22.85 12.83 -17.67
CA ASP A 41 23.06 13.61 -16.46
C ASP A 41 21.82 13.49 -15.54
N PRO A 42 21.95 13.05 -14.28
CA PRO A 42 20.81 12.75 -13.39
C PRO A 42 20.08 13.98 -12.83
N ALA A 43 20.46 15.19 -13.26
CA ALA A 43 20.01 16.44 -12.66
C ALA A 43 18.99 17.16 -13.54
N ASP A 44 17.81 16.56 -13.74
CA ASP A 44 16.56 17.28 -14.03
C ASP A 44 15.36 16.33 -14.00
N MET A 45 15.01 15.82 -12.81
CA MET A 45 13.75 15.09 -12.63
C MET A 45 12.71 15.97 -11.97
N ALA A 46 11.73 16.39 -12.77
CA ALA A 46 10.45 16.86 -12.26
C ALA A 46 9.85 15.74 -11.38
N ALA A 47 9.86 15.94 -10.06
CA ALA A 47 9.52 14.91 -9.06
C ALA A 47 8.15 14.22 -9.31
N ASN A 48 7.20 14.93 -9.90
CA ASN A 48 5.88 14.41 -10.22
C ASN A 48 5.88 13.44 -11.43
N ALA A 49 6.68 13.72 -12.46
CA ALA A 49 6.77 12.86 -13.64
C ALA A 49 7.47 11.53 -13.27
N TYR A 50 8.54 11.63 -12.48
CA TYR A 50 9.30 10.48 -11.99
C TYR A 50 8.44 9.53 -11.13
N THR A 51 7.64 10.09 -10.21
CA THR A 51 6.75 9.27 -9.36
C THR A 51 5.69 8.54 -10.19
N LYS A 52 5.16 9.19 -11.24
CA LYS A 52 4.18 8.55 -12.13
C LYS A 52 4.80 7.41 -12.94
N GLU A 53 6.01 7.60 -13.46
CA GLU A 53 6.75 6.57 -14.19
C GLU A 53 7.11 5.38 -13.31
N LEU A 54 7.48 5.64 -12.05
CA LEU A 54 7.72 4.61 -11.05
C LEU A 54 6.47 3.77 -10.78
N LEU A 55 5.30 4.40 -10.63
CA LEU A 55 4.04 3.68 -10.45
C LEU A 55 3.69 2.83 -11.68
N VAL A 56 3.92 3.33 -12.89
CA VAL A 56 3.72 2.54 -14.13
C VAL A 56 4.62 1.30 -14.16
N SER A 57 5.83 1.42 -13.61
CA SER A 57 6.84 0.35 -13.58
C SER A 57 6.58 -0.71 -12.50
N MET A 58 5.72 -0.43 -11.51
CA MET A 58 5.28 -1.40 -10.51
C MET A 58 4.36 -2.48 -11.11
N SER A 59 4.38 -3.68 -10.55
CA SER A 59 3.37 -4.70 -10.86
C SER A 59 1.98 -4.26 -10.39
N ASP A 60 0.92 -4.74 -11.04
CA ASP A 60 -0.45 -4.41 -10.62
C ASP A 60 -0.72 -4.82 -9.16
N ASN A 61 -0.17 -5.95 -8.71
CA ASN A 61 -0.27 -6.42 -7.34
C ASN A 61 0.42 -5.49 -6.34
N ASP A 62 1.62 -4.97 -6.67
CA ASP A 62 2.35 -4.06 -5.80
C ASP A 62 1.67 -2.69 -5.72
N ARG A 63 1.12 -2.20 -6.84
CA ARG A 63 0.31 -0.97 -6.85
C ARG A 63 -0.94 -1.14 -5.99
N GLN A 64 -1.66 -2.25 -6.14
CA GLN A 64 -2.82 -2.55 -5.30
C GLN A 64 -2.44 -2.63 -3.81
N LEU A 65 -1.34 -3.30 -3.48
CA LEU A 65 -0.86 -3.39 -2.11
C LEU A 65 -0.47 -2.01 -1.56
N LEU A 66 0.22 -1.18 -2.35
CA LEU A 66 0.58 0.19 -1.98
C LEU A 66 -0.67 1.01 -1.65
N ASN A 67 -1.69 0.97 -2.51
CA ASN A 67 -2.97 1.64 -2.26
C ASN A 67 -3.64 1.15 -0.96
N LEU A 68 -3.62 -0.16 -0.68
CA LEU A 68 -4.17 -0.71 0.56
C LEU A 68 -3.39 -0.26 1.80
N ILE A 69 -2.07 -0.09 1.68
CA ILE A 69 -1.21 0.41 2.74
C ILE A 69 -1.51 1.88 3.01
N ASP A 70 -1.59 2.71 1.97
CA ASP A 70 -1.89 4.13 2.10
C ASP A 70 -3.29 4.34 2.72
N GLU A 71 -4.32 3.61 2.26
CA GLU A 71 -5.65 3.65 2.87
C GLU A 71 -5.64 3.20 4.34
N ALA A 72 -4.81 2.22 4.70
CA ALA A 72 -4.67 1.80 6.09
C ALA A 72 -4.00 2.87 6.95
N LEU A 73 -3.02 3.61 6.43
CA LEU A 73 -2.37 4.74 7.09
C LEU A 73 -3.36 5.90 7.30
N GLU A 74 -4.14 6.25 6.28
CA GLU A 74 -5.21 7.27 6.38
C GLU A 74 -6.22 6.91 7.47
N ARG A 75 -6.69 5.64 7.51
CA ARG A 75 -7.60 5.17 8.56
C ARG A 75 -6.96 5.23 9.96
N MET A 76 -5.64 5.19 10.10
CA MET A 76 -4.99 5.39 11.40
C MET A 76 -5.03 6.84 11.85
N ASP A 77 -5.04 7.80 10.91
CA ASP A 77 -5.17 9.23 11.21
C ASP A 77 -6.62 9.57 11.62
N ASP A 78 -7.61 8.98 10.93
CA ASP A 78 -9.03 9.19 11.22
C ASP A 78 -9.60 8.32 12.37
N SER A 79 -8.73 7.61 13.11
CA SER A 79 -9.14 6.68 14.18
C SER A 79 -10.06 5.53 13.73
N GLY A 80 -10.13 5.25 12.43
CA GLY A 80 -10.87 4.14 11.81
C GLY A 80 -10.11 2.82 11.78
N PHE A 81 -8.81 2.82 12.07
CA PHE A 81 -7.96 1.63 12.01
C PHE A 81 -8.44 0.50 12.93
N GLY A 82 -8.45 -0.72 12.39
CA GLY A 82 -8.89 -1.92 13.09
C GLY A 82 -10.41 -2.13 13.11
N LYS A 83 -11.16 -1.43 12.26
CA LYS A 83 -12.57 -1.71 11.97
C LYS A 83 -12.76 -2.11 10.51
N CYS A 84 -13.71 -3.01 10.26
CA CYS A 84 -14.15 -3.37 8.92
C CYS A 84 -14.88 -2.18 8.29
N ILE A 85 -14.44 -1.75 7.11
CA ILE A 85 -15.05 -0.60 6.43
C ILE A 85 -16.50 -0.85 6.01
N ARG A 86 -16.89 -2.12 5.84
CA ARG A 86 -18.26 -2.48 5.41
C ARG A 86 -19.25 -2.66 6.54
N CYS A 87 -18.90 -3.48 7.55
CA CYS A 87 -19.85 -3.82 8.64
C CYS A 87 -19.56 -3.09 9.95
N GLY A 88 -18.51 -2.26 10.01
CA GLY A 88 -18.09 -1.53 11.22
C GLY A 88 -17.52 -2.41 12.35
N GLN A 89 -17.55 -3.74 12.22
CA GLN A 89 -17.06 -4.65 13.25
C GLN A 89 -15.55 -4.55 13.43
N ALA A 90 -15.07 -4.73 14.66
CA ALA A 90 -13.65 -4.74 14.96
C ALA A 90 -12.94 -5.89 14.23
N LEU A 91 -11.78 -5.59 13.63
CA LEU A 91 -10.89 -6.57 13.03
C LEU A 91 -10.11 -7.27 14.15
N PRO A 92 -10.05 -8.61 14.16
CA PRO A 92 -9.25 -9.34 15.14
C PRO A 92 -7.79 -8.92 15.07
N GLU A 93 -7.13 -8.75 16.22
CA GLU A 93 -5.73 -8.34 16.27
C GLU A 93 -4.81 -9.30 15.51
N LYS A 94 -5.06 -10.61 15.60
CA LYS A 94 -4.33 -11.63 14.84
C LYS A 94 -4.40 -11.40 13.32
N ARG A 95 -5.53 -10.89 12.81
CA ARG A 95 -5.68 -10.54 11.39
C ARG A 95 -4.80 -9.36 11.04
N LEU A 96 -4.78 -8.32 11.88
CA LEU A 96 -3.95 -7.13 11.65
C LEU A 96 -2.45 -7.41 11.84
N GLN A 97 -2.10 -8.40 12.66
CA GLN A 97 -0.72 -8.89 12.78
C GLN A 97 -0.23 -9.58 11.50
N ALA A 98 -1.12 -10.32 10.82
CA ALA A 98 -0.80 -11.00 9.56
C ALA A 98 -0.95 -10.09 8.34
N VAL A 99 -1.99 -9.25 8.31
CA VAL A 99 -2.37 -8.36 7.21
C VAL A 99 -2.73 -6.99 7.79
N PRO A 100 -1.72 -6.12 8.07
CA PRO A 100 -1.94 -4.81 8.68
C PRO A 100 -2.80 -3.88 7.83
N TRP A 101 -2.80 -4.04 6.50
CA TRP A 101 -3.60 -3.26 5.55
C TRP A 101 -5.03 -3.79 5.35
N ALA A 102 -5.50 -4.75 6.17
CA ALA A 102 -6.83 -5.33 6.02
C ALA A 102 -7.95 -4.27 6.11
N ARG A 103 -8.82 -4.24 5.10
CA ARG A 103 -10.01 -3.37 5.03
C ARG A 103 -11.27 -4.03 5.58
N HIS A 104 -11.39 -5.33 5.35
CA HIS A 104 -12.58 -6.11 5.68
C HIS A 104 -12.31 -7.17 6.76
N CYS A 105 -13.34 -7.51 7.52
CA CYS A 105 -13.35 -8.72 8.34
C CYS A 105 -13.42 -9.95 7.42
N VAL A 106 -13.12 -11.15 7.96
CA VAL A 106 -13.08 -12.40 7.17
C VAL A 106 -14.38 -12.62 6.39
N ARG A 107 -15.54 -12.47 7.06
CA ARG A 107 -16.85 -12.60 6.41
C ARG A 107 -17.06 -11.62 5.25
N CYS A 108 -16.72 -10.35 5.43
CA CYS A 108 -16.87 -9.35 4.36
C CYS A 108 -15.87 -9.59 3.23
N GLN A 109 -14.64 -10.02 3.55
CA GLN A 109 -13.63 -10.40 2.56
C GLN A 109 -14.11 -11.57 1.69
N GLU A 110 -14.64 -12.64 2.30
CA GLU A 110 -15.19 -13.79 1.58
C GLU A 110 -16.34 -13.41 0.65
N LEU A 111 -17.21 -12.51 1.08
CA LEU A 111 -18.26 -12.01 0.21
C LEU A 111 -17.72 -11.19 -0.95
N GLN A 112 -16.61 -10.46 -0.76
CA GLN A 112 -15.98 -9.64 -1.81
C GLN A 112 -15.37 -10.52 -2.89
N GLU A 113 -14.65 -11.54 -2.45
CA GLU A 113 -14.02 -12.54 -3.34
C GLU A 113 -15.07 -13.31 -4.15
N ARG A 114 -16.29 -13.44 -3.64
CA ARG A 114 -17.44 -14.03 -4.35
C ARG A 114 -18.21 -13.05 -5.23
N GLY A 115 -17.82 -11.77 -5.27
CA GLY A 115 -18.54 -10.72 -5.99
C GLY A 115 -19.92 -10.38 -5.41
N LEU A 116 -20.18 -10.76 -4.15
CA LEU A 116 -21.45 -10.52 -3.46
C LEU A 116 -21.44 -9.22 -2.64
N LEU A 117 -20.30 -8.54 -2.62
CA LEU A 117 -20.19 -7.18 -2.15
C LEU A 117 -20.42 -6.25 -3.34
N VAL A 118 -21.61 -5.66 -3.41
CA VAL A 118 -21.78 -4.43 -4.19
C VAL A 118 -20.90 -3.38 -3.52
N GLU A 119 -19.90 -2.89 -4.24
CA GLU A 119 -19.21 -1.66 -3.90
C GLU A 119 -20.17 -0.56 -4.32
N ASP A 120 -20.65 0.24 -3.37
CA ASP A 120 -21.47 1.40 -3.71
C ASP A 120 -20.53 2.38 -4.42
N GLU A 121 -20.45 2.28 -5.75
CA GLU A 121 -19.84 3.31 -6.59
C GLU A 121 -20.75 4.54 -6.52
N GLU A 122 -20.31 5.59 -5.81
CA GLU A 122 -20.89 6.94 -5.92
C GLU A 122 -20.53 7.58 -7.28
#